data_AF-B7Q8K5-F1
#
_entry.id   AF-B7Q8K5-F1
#
_cell.length_a   1.000
_cell.length_b   1.000
_cell.length_c   1.000
_cell.angle_alpha   90.00
_cell.angle_beta   90.00
_cell.angle_gamma   90.00
#
_symmetry.space_group_name_H-M   'P 1'
#
loop_
_entity.id
_entity.type
_entity.pdbx_description
1 polymer ?
#
loop_
_entity_poly.entity_id
_entity_poly.type
_entity_poly.pdbx_seq_one_letter_code
_entity_poly.pdbx_strand_id
1 'polypeptide(L)'
;MKPRQREEWKKVRTVLNAAITAGKVNRCSGIVSGCAKELVRVIEKNHERDEPVDVVDVAEGYSLDVITKCALAWKVGARVVIRDP
;
A
#
# COMPACT_ATOMS: atom_id res chain seq x y z
N MET A 1 17.18 -20.07 16.70
CA MET A 1 16.75 -20.50 15.35
C MET A 1 17.62 -21.68 14.92
N LYS A 2 17.04 -22.80 14.48
CA LYS A 2 17.80 -24.01 14.08
C LYS A 2 18.74 -23.68 12.89
N PRO A 3 19.90 -24.34 12.74
CA PRO A 3 20.87 -24.03 11.68
C PRO A 3 20.27 -24.02 10.27
N ARG A 4 19.40 -24.99 9.97
CA ARG A 4 18.66 -25.08 8.70
C ARG A 4 17.74 -23.87 8.46
N GLN A 5 17.00 -23.45 9.48
CA GLN A 5 16.12 -22.28 9.40
C GLN A 5 16.91 -20.98 9.17
N ARG A 6 18.12 -20.86 9.73
CA ARG A 6 19.01 -19.72 9.47
C ARG A 6 19.40 -19.63 8.00
N GLU A 7 19.71 -20.75 7.38
CA GLU A 7 20.13 -20.77 5.99
C GLU A 7 18.97 -20.53 5.02
N GLU A 8 17.80 -21.09 5.32
CA GLU A 8 16.56 -20.79 4.58
C GLU A 8 16.18 -19.30 4.69
N TRP A 9 16.23 -18.72 5.89
CA TRP A 9 15.99 -17.29 6.10
C TRP A 9 16.97 -16.41 5.31
N LYS A 10 18.27 -16.75 5.32
CA LYS A 10 19.29 -16.01 4.55
C LYS A 10 18.99 -16.04 3.05
N LYS A 11 18.59 -17.18 2.49
CA LYS A 11 18.23 -17.31 1.07
C LYS A 11 17.04 -16.42 0.71
N VAL A 12 15.95 -16.51 1.47
CA VAL A 12 14.75 -15.68 1.26
C VAL A 12 15.09 -14.19 1.36
N ARG A 13 15.83 -13.80 2.41
CA ARG A 13 16.23 -12.41 2.61
C ARG A 13 17.12 -11.88 1.48
N THR A 14 18.02 -12.70 0.95
CA THR A 14 18.89 -12.30 -0.15
C THR A 14 18.08 -11.95 -1.39
N VAL A 15 17.07 -12.76 -1.73
CA VAL A 15 16.15 -12.49 -2.85
C VAL A 15 15.33 -11.22 -2.60
N LEU A 16 14.75 -11.07 -1.41
CA LEU A 16 13.96 -9.88 -1.05
C LEU A 16 14.78 -8.59 -1.07
N ASN A 17 16.01 -8.61 -0.54
CA ASN A 17 16.90 -7.45 -0.55
C ASN A 17 17.21 -6.98 -1.99
N ALA A 18 17.40 -7.91 -2.92
CA ALA A 18 17.59 -7.57 -4.33
C ALA A 18 16.33 -6.94 -4.96
N ALA A 19 15.14 -7.25 -4.43
CA ALA A 19 13.87 -6.66 -4.85
C ALA A 19 13.56 -5.31 -4.18
N ILE A 20 14.12 -5.02 -3.00
CA ILE A 20 13.88 -3.78 -2.24
C ILE A 20 15.18 -2.97 -2.16
N THR A 21 15.66 -2.52 -3.33
CA THR A 21 16.80 -1.61 -3.40
C THR A 21 16.33 -0.16 -3.31
N ALA A 22 17.18 0.76 -2.86
CA ALA A 22 16.85 2.19 -2.82
C ALA A 22 16.37 2.73 -4.18
N GLY A 23 16.98 2.28 -5.28
CA GLY A 23 16.55 2.64 -6.63
C GLY A 23 15.15 2.10 -6.99
N LYS A 24 14.74 0.94 -6.48
CA LYS A 24 13.37 0.40 -6.64
C LYS A 24 12.38 1.15 -5.76
N VAL A 25 12.72 1.44 -4.51
CA VAL A 25 11.90 2.25 -3.59
C VAL A 25 11.66 3.66 -4.14
N ASN A 26 12.68 4.29 -4.72
CA ASN A 26 12.52 5.59 -5.38
C ASN A 26 11.56 5.54 -6.57
N ARG A 27 11.52 4.43 -7.34
CA ARG A 27 10.52 4.25 -8.40
C ARG A 27 9.10 4.10 -7.84
N CYS A 28 8.97 3.51 -6.65
CA CYS A 28 7.70 3.43 -5.93
C CYS A 28 7.21 4.79 -5.41
N SER A 29 8.08 5.80 -5.28
CA SER A 29 7.67 7.15 -4.82
C SER A 29 6.54 7.75 -5.68
N GLY A 30 6.60 7.56 -7.01
CA GLY A 30 5.52 8.00 -7.91
C GLY A 30 4.21 7.27 -7.66
N ILE A 31 4.28 5.96 -7.36
CA ILE A 31 3.12 5.14 -7.01
C ILE A 31 2.50 5.62 -5.68
N VAL A 32 3.33 5.82 -4.66
CA VAL A 32 2.92 6.33 -3.34
C VAL A 32 2.22 7.69 -3.47
N SER A 33 2.80 8.61 -4.24
CA SER A 33 2.17 9.91 -4.51
C SER A 33 0.85 9.78 -5.27
N GLY A 34 0.76 8.84 -6.22
CA GLY A 34 -0.49 8.53 -6.93
C GLY A 34 -1.59 8.04 -6.00
N CYS A 35 -1.29 7.09 -5.12
CA CYS A 35 -2.23 6.61 -4.09
C CYS A 35 -2.65 7.74 -3.14
N ALA A 36 -1.74 8.65 -2.78
CA ALA A 36 -2.05 9.76 -1.89
C ALA A 36 -3.02 10.75 -2.55
N LYS A 37 -2.88 11.01 -3.85
CA LYS A 37 -3.84 11.80 -4.62
C LYS A 37 -5.23 11.13 -4.68
N GLU A 38 -5.28 9.80 -4.80
CA GLU A 38 -6.55 9.07 -4.75
C GLU A 38 -7.21 9.16 -3.37
N LEU A 39 -6.43 9.03 -2.28
CA LEU A 39 -6.89 9.23 -0.91
C LEU A 39 -7.47 10.64 -0.70
N VAL A 40 -6.77 11.69 -1.14
CA VAL A 40 -7.25 13.08 -1.02
C VAL A 40 -8.59 13.25 -1.72
N ARG A 41 -8.78 12.67 -2.92
CA ARG A 41 -10.07 12.71 -3.63
C ARG A 41 -11.21 12.01 -2.88
N VAL A 42 -10.91 10.94 -2.12
CA VAL A 42 -11.92 10.28 -1.27
C VAL A 42 -12.31 11.21 -0.13
N ILE A 43 -11.34 11.83 0.54
CA ILE A 43 -11.59 12.79 1.62
C ILE A 43 -12.39 14.00 1.13
N GLU A 44 -12.01 14.57 -0.03
CA GLU A 44 -12.73 15.68 -0.66
C GLU A 44 -14.20 15.32 -0.94
N LYS A 45 -14.46 14.12 -1.49
CA LYS A 45 -15.83 13.64 -1.73
C LYS A 45 -16.65 13.45 -0.47
N ASN A 46 -16.05 12.96 0.62
CA ASN A 46 -16.73 12.84 1.89
C ASN A 46 -17.05 14.23 2.47
N HIS A 47 -16.11 15.17 2.34
CA HIS A 47 -16.30 16.56 2.77
C HIS A 47 -17.43 17.25 1.99
N GLU A 48 -17.50 17.07 0.67
CA GLU A 48 -18.60 17.60 -0.16
C GLU A 48 -19.98 17.08 0.26
N ARG A 49 -20.04 15.90 0.89
CA ARG A 49 -21.26 15.26 1.40
C ARG A 49 -21.54 15.58 2.87
N ASP A 50 -20.70 16.39 3.52
CA ASP A 50 -20.71 16.65 4.96
C ASP A 50 -20.67 15.35 5.81
N GLU A 51 -20.00 14.32 5.27
CA GLU A 51 -19.88 13.02 5.91
C GLU A 51 -18.56 12.91 6.69
N PRO A 52 -18.58 12.31 7.89
CA PRO A 52 -17.35 12.05 8.63
C PRO A 52 -16.46 11.07 7.86
N VAL A 53 -15.15 11.27 7.99
CA VAL A 53 -14.13 10.35 7.45
C VAL A 53 -13.60 9.49 8.58
N ASP A 54 -13.72 8.17 8.46
CA ASP A 54 -12.98 7.24 9.31
C ASP A 54 -11.52 7.19 8.86
N VAL A 55 -10.65 7.80 9.66
CA VAL A 55 -9.21 7.91 9.38
C VAL A 55 -8.54 6.53 9.32
N VAL A 56 -9.01 5.56 10.10
CA VAL A 56 -8.43 4.20 10.10
C VAL A 56 -8.77 3.51 8.79
N ASP A 57 -10.03 3.54 8.37
CA ASP A 57 -10.49 2.91 7.13
C ASP A 57 -9.76 3.47 5.90
N VAL A 58 -9.65 4.80 5.80
CA VAL A 58 -8.95 5.41 4.65
C VAL A 58 -7.44 5.16 4.68
N ALA A 59 -6.83 5.05 5.87
CA ALA A 59 -5.42 4.71 6.01
C ALA A 59 -5.14 3.23 5.66
N GLU A 60 -6.03 2.33 6.01
CA GLU A 60 -5.98 0.91 5.62
C GLU A 60 -6.10 0.76 4.10
N GLY A 61 -7.07 1.45 3.49
CA GLY A 61 -7.25 1.48 2.04
C GLY A 61 -6.02 2.03 1.30
N TYR A 62 -5.49 3.16 1.77
CA TYR A 62 -4.27 3.75 1.21
C TYR A 62 -3.06 2.81 1.32
N SER A 63 -2.87 2.19 2.49
CA SER A 63 -1.75 1.27 2.72
C SER A 63 -1.84 0.04 1.81
N LEU A 64 -3.03 -0.52 1.64
CA LEU A 64 -3.28 -1.65 0.75
C LEU A 64 -2.99 -1.27 -0.71
N ASP A 65 -3.44 -0.11 -1.17
CA ASP A 65 -3.19 0.38 -2.53
C ASP A 65 -1.70 0.56 -2.80
N VAL A 66 -0.96 1.16 -1.85
CA VAL A 66 0.50 1.33 -1.94
C VAL A 66 1.20 -0.03 -2.04
N ILE A 67 0.92 -0.96 -1.12
CA ILE A 67 1.56 -2.28 -1.11
C ILE A 67 1.26 -3.04 -2.40
N THR A 68 -0.01 -3.04 -2.82
CA THR A 68 -0.45 -3.83 -3.99
C THR A 68 0.16 -3.30 -5.28
N LYS A 69 0.21 -1.98 -5.46
CA LYS A 69 0.81 -1.37 -6.64
C LYS A 69 2.35 -1.45 -6.63
N CYS A 70 3.00 -1.31 -5.46
CA CYS A 70 4.46 -1.33 -5.37
C CYS A 70 5.06 -2.75 -5.42
N ALA A 71 4.47 -3.71 -4.72
CA ALA A 71 5.04 -5.04 -4.55
C ALA A 71 4.49 -6.08 -5.54
N LEU A 72 3.23 -5.94 -5.94
CA LEU A 72 2.53 -6.94 -6.76
C LEU A 72 2.26 -6.46 -8.19
N ALA A 73 2.55 -5.20 -8.50
CA ALA A 73 2.17 -4.53 -9.75
C ALA A 73 0.67 -4.66 -10.08
N TRP A 74 -0.17 -4.85 -9.06
CA TRP A 74 -1.61 -4.94 -9.19
C TRP A 74 -2.26 -3.59 -8.95
N LYS A 75 -3.29 -3.28 -9.72
CA LYS A 75 -4.10 -2.08 -9.53
C LYS A 75 -5.33 -2.46 -8.71
N VAL A 76 -5.27 -2.22 -7.41
CA VAL A 76 -6.46 -2.13 -6.57
C VAL A 76 -6.88 -0.65 -6.59
N GLY A 77 -8.14 -0.39 -6.91
CA GLY A 77 -8.72 0.93 -6.75
C GLY A 77 -9.23 1.05 -5.33
N ALA A 78 -8.85 2.13 -4.64
CA ALA A 78 -9.30 2.47 -3.29
C ALA A 78 -10.76 2.07 -3.11
N ARG A 79 -10.96 1.14 -2.19
CA ARG A 79 -12.21 0.43 -1.95
C ARG A 79 -13.28 1.42 -1.49
N VAL A 80 -14.05 1.98 -2.42
CA VAL A 80 -15.36 2.56 -2.12
C VAL A 80 -16.32 1.39 -1.95
N VAL A 81 -16.18 0.67 -0.84
CA VAL A 81 -17.33 -0.09 -0.32
C VAL A 81 -18.09 0.93 0.50
N ILE A 82 -19.03 1.59 -0.16
CA ILE A 82 -20.24 2.08 0.51
C ILE A 82 -20.77 0.83 1.22
N ARG A 83 -20.56 0.77 2.54
CA ARG A 83 -21.38 -0.08 3.39
C ARG A 83 -22.78 0.51 3.31
N ASP A 84 -23.53 0.12 2.30
CA ASP A 84 -24.99 0.12 2.41
C ASP A 84 -25.35 -0.84 3.57
N PRO A 85 -26.38 -0.52 4.36
CA PRO A 85 -26.55 -0.96 5.74
C PRO A 85 -26.57 -2.48 5.99
#